data_AF-A0A954TXQ6-F1
#
_entry.id   AF-A0A954TXQ6-F1
#
_cell.length_a   1.000
_cell.length_b   1.000
_cell.length_c   1.000
_cell.angle_alpha   90.00
_cell.angle_beta   90.00
_cell.angle_gamma   90.00
#
_symmetry.space_group_name_H-M   'P 1'
#
loop_
_entity.id
_entity.type
_entity.pdbx_description
1 polymer ?
#
loop_
_entity_poly.entity_id
_entity_poly.type
_entity_poly.pdbx_seq_one_letter_code
_entity_poly.pdbx_strand_id
1 'polypeptide(L)'
;MYRYGSFLFGTLVVLSSMAAIASAEVVTYRATFDMTWGPNTHQAPPGAHFSNPVGSTHNAQFSAWEPGQLASPGIQSMAETGNTSTLAGEINAAVTAGNSANPIFFSGGFNSPGKASTTFQASSEYSLLTLVTMIAPSPDWFVGIHGFDLSPDATWISKSVIELLPYDAGTDDGLTFIATNAPSNPHVPISRITVDPFPNELPLGTLTLLRIVAGDVSENGELDVDDIDALNAALRDGISEADFDLNQDGLVNADDRDFWVSDLRKTYYGDANLDGLFNTTDLITAFQAGTYEDSILLNATWQTGDWNGDGEFTSADLVTALADGGYDQEPRAATAVHTVPEPNAVVLAIICCLTNVHLFRLQIKPRTCPLEMQTPNPKC
;
A
#
# COMPACT_ATOMS: atom_id res chain seq x y z
N MET A 1 -7.40 67.98 43.93
CA MET A 1 -6.92 67.76 42.55
C MET A 1 -6.10 66.46 42.56
N TYR A 2 -6.73 65.31 42.35
CA TYR A 2 -6.07 64.01 42.24
C TYR A 2 -6.79 63.16 41.18
N ARG A 3 -5.98 62.54 40.33
CA ARG A 3 -6.30 61.89 39.05
C ARG A 3 -6.97 60.52 39.25
N TYR A 4 -8.00 60.21 38.45
CA TYR A 4 -8.46 58.84 38.21
C TYR A 4 -7.55 58.19 37.15
N GLY A 5 -6.98 57.04 37.47
CA GLY A 5 -6.25 56.18 36.53
C GLY A 5 -7.20 55.14 35.94
N SER A 6 -7.35 55.14 34.62
CA SER A 6 -8.06 54.10 33.86
C SER A 6 -7.14 52.89 33.66
N PHE A 7 -7.58 51.72 34.08
CA PHE A 7 -7.00 50.43 33.66
C PHE A 7 -7.88 49.85 32.54
N LEU A 8 -7.34 49.77 31.32
CA LEU A 8 -7.91 48.95 30.24
C LEU A 8 -7.40 47.51 30.42
N PHE A 9 -8.31 46.56 30.62
CA PHE A 9 -8.02 45.14 30.42
C PHE A 9 -8.14 44.83 28.93
N GLY A 10 -7.02 44.52 28.27
CA GLY A 10 -7.00 43.98 26.92
C GLY A 10 -7.12 42.46 26.95
N THR A 11 -8.18 41.92 26.37
CA THR A 11 -8.39 40.47 26.21
C THR A 11 -7.59 39.97 25.01
N LEU A 12 -6.58 39.13 25.24
CA LEU A 12 -5.81 38.46 24.19
C LEU A 12 -6.64 37.28 23.64
N VAL A 13 -7.15 37.41 22.42
CA VAL A 13 -7.78 36.29 21.71
C VAL A 13 -6.67 35.51 21.00
N VAL A 14 -6.37 34.31 21.49
CA VAL A 14 -5.48 33.36 20.82
C VAL A 14 -6.33 32.57 19.82
N LEU A 15 -6.23 32.93 18.54
CA LEU A 15 -6.75 32.10 17.45
C LEU A 15 -5.80 30.90 17.27
N SER A 16 -6.22 29.75 17.78
CA SER A 16 -5.61 28.45 17.49
C SER A 16 -6.08 27.98 16.12
N SER A 17 -5.28 28.17 15.08
CA SER A 17 -5.50 27.48 13.80
C SER A 17 -5.12 26.01 13.96
N MET A 18 -6.11 25.13 14.08
CA MET A 18 -5.88 23.69 13.85
C MET A 18 -5.75 23.53 12.33
N ALA A 19 -4.52 23.46 11.84
CA ALA A 19 -4.29 22.84 10.54
C ALA A 19 -4.63 21.35 10.71
N ALA A 20 -5.69 20.89 10.07
CA ALA A 20 -5.89 19.46 9.90
C ALA A 20 -4.67 18.94 9.15
N ILE A 21 -3.85 18.12 9.81
CA ILE A 21 -2.83 17.34 9.12
C ILE A 21 -3.64 16.35 8.29
N ALA A 22 -3.75 16.59 6.97
CA ALA A 22 -4.27 15.58 6.08
C ALA A 22 -3.39 14.34 6.27
N SER A 23 -3.99 13.21 6.68
CA SER A 23 -3.28 11.94 6.76
C SER A 23 -2.69 11.66 5.38
N ALA A 24 -1.41 11.29 5.32
CA ALA A 24 -0.79 10.86 4.08
C ALA A 24 -1.63 9.72 3.50
N GLU A 25 -2.04 9.84 2.24
CA GLU A 25 -2.69 8.73 1.54
C GLU A 25 -1.71 7.57 1.48
N VAL A 26 -2.16 6.40 1.95
CA VAL A 26 -1.42 5.14 1.91
C VAL A 26 -2.20 4.20 0.99
N VAL A 27 -1.53 3.67 -0.01
CA VAL A 27 -2.11 2.70 -0.97
C VAL A 27 -1.35 1.38 -0.87
N THR A 28 -2.04 0.29 -1.20
CA THR A 28 -1.44 -1.05 -1.24
C THR A 28 -1.27 -1.48 -2.69
N TYR A 29 -0.13 -2.10 -3.01
CA TYR A 29 0.16 -2.70 -4.31
C TYR A 29 0.47 -4.17 -4.14
N ARG A 30 0.21 -4.96 -5.20
CA ARG A 30 0.80 -6.27 -5.44
C ARG A 30 1.91 -6.14 -6.46
N ALA A 31 3.13 -6.54 -6.10
CA ALA A 31 4.22 -6.77 -7.04
C ALA A 31 4.22 -8.24 -7.45
N THR A 32 4.25 -8.52 -8.75
CA THR A 32 4.37 -9.87 -9.31
C THR A 32 5.52 -9.92 -10.31
N PHE A 33 6.58 -10.66 -9.96
CA PHE A 33 7.60 -11.08 -10.91
C PHE A 33 7.04 -12.26 -11.73
N ASP A 34 7.09 -12.15 -13.04
CA ASP A 34 6.77 -13.21 -13.99
C ASP A 34 7.98 -13.43 -14.91
N MET A 35 8.84 -14.37 -14.53
CA MET A 35 10.12 -14.59 -15.17
C MET A 35 10.01 -15.68 -16.21
N THR A 36 10.42 -15.33 -17.43
CA THR A 36 10.34 -16.17 -18.62
C THR A 36 11.72 -16.63 -19.08
N TRP A 37 12.77 -16.28 -18.33
CA TRP A 37 14.13 -16.71 -18.60
C TRP A 37 14.23 -18.24 -18.64
N GLY A 38 14.45 -18.78 -19.82
CA GLY A 38 14.43 -20.20 -20.08
C GLY A 38 14.66 -20.45 -21.56
N PRO A 39 14.72 -21.72 -22.02
CA PRO A 39 15.18 -22.08 -23.37
C PRO A 39 14.46 -21.37 -24.53
N ASN A 40 13.25 -20.86 -24.30
CA ASN A 40 12.44 -20.18 -25.29
C ASN A 40 12.72 -18.67 -25.40
N THR A 41 13.41 -18.07 -24.44
CA THR A 41 13.80 -16.64 -24.44
C THR A 41 15.32 -16.49 -24.56
N HIS A 42 16.07 -17.15 -23.67
CA HIS A 42 17.53 -17.15 -23.65
C HIS A 42 18.05 -18.56 -23.32
N GLN A 43 19.29 -18.89 -23.68
CA GLN A 43 19.87 -20.19 -23.30
C GLN A 43 20.23 -20.22 -21.80
N ALA A 44 19.22 -20.41 -20.95
CA ALA A 44 19.37 -20.50 -19.51
C ALA A 44 20.16 -21.78 -19.11
N PRO A 45 21.07 -21.70 -18.13
CA PRO A 45 21.78 -22.87 -17.60
C PRO A 45 20.83 -23.77 -16.79
N PRO A 46 21.20 -25.05 -16.54
CA PRO A 46 20.46 -25.91 -15.62
C PRO A 46 20.35 -25.28 -14.24
N GLY A 47 19.14 -25.32 -13.66
CA GLY A 47 18.87 -24.76 -12.34
C GLY A 47 18.74 -23.23 -12.32
N ALA A 48 18.42 -22.61 -13.47
CA ALA A 48 18.11 -21.19 -13.55
C ALA A 48 17.02 -20.77 -12.54
N HIS A 49 17.32 -19.79 -11.71
CA HIS A 49 16.43 -19.28 -10.67
C HIS A 49 16.76 -17.82 -10.35
N PHE A 50 15.95 -17.24 -9.47
CA PHE A 50 16.15 -15.90 -8.93
C PHE A 50 16.22 -15.96 -7.40
N SER A 51 17.04 -15.09 -6.80
CA SER A 51 17.04 -14.95 -5.34
C SER A 51 15.72 -14.34 -4.85
N ASN A 52 15.51 -14.28 -3.54
CA ASN A 52 14.38 -13.54 -2.98
C ASN A 52 14.44 -12.09 -3.47
N PRO A 53 13.37 -11.56 -4.11
CA PRO A 53 13.31 -10.13 -4.35
C PRO A 53 13.33 -9.35 -3.04
N VAL A 54 14.05 -8.23 -3.05
CA VAL A 54 14.24 -7.34 -1.91
C VAL A 54 14.15 -5.89 -2.36
N GLY A 55 13.58 -5.04 -1.51
CA GLY A 55 13.48 -3.62 -1.79
C GLY A 55 12.67 -2.87 -0.75
N SER A 56 12.21 -1.69 -1.11
CA SER A 56 11.38 -0.84 -0.24
C SER A 56 10.68 0.25 -1.05
N THR A 57 9.66 0.86 -0.45
CA THR A 57 9.22 2.19 -0.88
C THR A 57 10.08 3.26 -0.21
N HIS A 58 10.34 4.36 -0.91
CA HIS A 58 11.27 5.37 -0.44
C HIS A 58 11.02 6.74 -1.05
N ASN A 59 11.71 7.74 -0.51
CA ASN A 59 11.77 9.06 -1.08
C ASN A 59 13.06 9.24 -1.90
N ALA A 60 13.21 10.40 -2.55
CA ALA A 60 14.35 10.68 -3.42
C ALA A 60 15.71 10.81 -2.69
N GLN A 61 15.74 10.75 -1.35
CA GLN A 61 17.00 10.79 -0.57
C GLN A 61 17.62 9.40 -0.38
N PHE A 62 16.90 8.33 -0.73
CA PHE A 62 17.42 6.97 -0.72
C PHE A 62 17.46 6.40 -2.14
N SER A 63 18.55 5.68 -2.43
CA SER A 63 18.72 4.89 -3.64
C SER A 63 19.45 3.62 -3.25
N ALA A 64 18.83 2.45 -3.49
CA ALA A 64 19.47 1.17 -3.16
C ALA A 64 20.49 0.77 -4.23
N TRP A 65 20.22 1.11 -5.49
CA TRP A 65 21.12 0.92 -6.62
C TRP A 65 20.67 1.80 -7.79
N GLU A 66 21.60 2.18 -8.65
CA GLU A 66 21.35 2.95 -9.87
C GLU A 66 22.42 2.62 -10.91
N PRO A 67 22.07 2.51 -12.22
CA PRO A 67 23.06 2.39 -13.27
C PRO A 67 24.07 3.55 -13.24
N GLY A 68 25.36 3.23 -13.36
CA GLY A 68 26.45 4.20 -13.27
C GLY A 68 26.94 4.52 -11.86
N GLN A 69 26.31 3.97 -10.80
CA GLN A 69 26.83 4.01 -9.43
C GLN A 69 27.56 2.71 -9.06
N LEU A 70 28.43 2.77 -8.04
CA LEU A 70 29.03 1.55 -7.49
C LEU A 70 28.00 0.79 -6.64
N ALA A 71 28.02 -0.54 -6.73
CA ALA A 71 27.20 -1.39 -5.88
C ALA A 71 27.54 -1.20 -4.38
N SER A 72 26.51 -1.14 -3.53
CA SER A 72 26.69 -1.22 -2.08
C SER A 72 27.15 -2.63 -1.68
N PRO A 73 27.71 -2.81 -0.46
CA PRO A 73 27.95 -4.15 0.09
C PRO A 73 26.69 -5.03 0.09
N GLY A 74 25.51 -4.45 0.30
CA GLY A 74 24.22 -5.13 0.18
C GLY A 74 23.91 -5.62 -1.23
N ILE A 75 24.07 -4.77 -2.24
CA ILE A 75 23.84 -5.13 -3.65
C ILE A 75 24.84 -6.19 -4.10
N GLN A 76 26.12 -6.04 -3.77
CA GLN A 76 27.14 -7.05 -4.07
C GLN A 76 26.75 -8.42 -3.48
N SER A 77 26.47 -8.48 -2.18
CA SER A 77 26.08 -9.72 -1.51
C SER A 77 24.86 -10.37 -2.15
N MET A 78 23.86 -9.56 -2.51
CA MET A 78 22.65 -10.04 -3.18
C MET A 78 22.97 -10.57 -4.58
N ALA A 79 23.73 -9.84 -5.38
CA ALA A 79 24.01 -10.20 -6.77
C ALA A 79 24.97 -11.39 -6.94
N GLU A 80 25.91 -11.58 -6.02
CA GLU A 80 26.88 -12.70 -6.09
C GLU A 80 26.37 -13.99 -5.40
N THR A 81 25.54 -13.86 -4.36
CA THR A 81 25.19 -15.01 -3.50
C THR A 81 23.70 -15.20 -3.24
N GLY A 82 22.87 -14.25 -3.63
CA GLY A 82 21.44 -14.22 -3.33
C GLY A 82 21.14 -13.86 -1.87
N ASN A 83 22.14 -13.56 -1.05
CA ASN A 83 21.95 -13.19 0.34
C ASN A 83 21.57 -11.71 0.48
N THR A 84 20.34 -11.47 0.94
CA THR A 84 19.74 -10.14 1.05
C THR A 84 19.90 -9.49 2.43
N SER A 85 20.56 -10.17 3.39
CA SER A 85 20.61 -9.70 4.80
C SER A 85 21.30 -8.34 4.95
N THR A 86 22.40 -8.12 4.23
CA THR A 86 23.14 -6.85 4.27
C THR A 86 22.31 -5.72 3.66
N LEU A 87 21.69 -5.95 2.50
CA LEU A 87 20.82 -4.98 1.85
C LEU A 87 19.57 -4.66 2.69
N ALA A 88 18.98 -5.65 3.36
CA ALA A 88 17.91 -5.43 4.32
C ALA A 88 18.36 -4.52 5.49
N GLY A 89 19.61 -4.68 5.96
CA GLY A 89 20.20 -3.78 6.95
C GLY A 89 20.34 -2.34 6.45
N GLU A 90 20.78 -2.15 5.21
CA GLU A 90 20.89 -0.83 4.56
C GLU A 90 19.51 -0.15 4.41
N ILE A 91 18.49 -0.90 3.99
CA ILE A 91 17.11 -0.43 3.91
C ILE A 91 16.58 -0.03 5.29
N ASN A 92 16.78 -0.85 6.32
CA ASN A 92 16.34 -0.52 7.68
C ASN A 92 17.03 0.72 8.27
N ALA A 93 18.30 0.95 7.91
CA ALA A 93 19.00 2.18 8.25
C ALA A 93 18.37 3.39 7.55
N ALA A 94 17.98 3.27 6.27
CA ALA A 94 17.27 4.31 5.54
C ALA A 94 15.87 4.59 6.12
N VAL A 95 15.16 3.56 6.60
CA VAL A 95 13.91 3.73 7.36
C VAL A 95 14.14 4.53 8.64
N THR A 96 15.18 4.19 9.40
CA THR A 96 15.54 4.91 10.63
C THR A 96 15.89 6.38 10.35
N ALA A 97 16.44 6.67 9.17
CA ALA A 97 16.78 8.01 8.71
C ALA A 97 15.60 8.81 8.12
N GLY A 98 14.40 8.20 7.97
CA GLY A 98 13.25 8.85 7.33
C GLY A 98 13.36 8.96 5.80
N ASN A 99 14.17 8.10 5.17
CA ASN A 99 14.36 8.11 3.72
C ASN A 99 13.66 6.93 3.01
N SER A 100 13.21 5.93 3.76
CA SER A 100 12.50 4.76 3.25
C SER A 100 11.37 4.35 4.20
N ALA A 101 10.38 3.62 3.68
CA ALA A 101 9.31 2.99 4.43
C ALA A 101 9.04 1.59 3.85
N ASN A 102 8.23 0.81 4.55
CA ASN A 102 7.70 -0.48 4.10
C ASN A 102 8.73 -1.38 3.41
N PRO A 103 9.75 -1.89 4.14
CA PRO A 103 10.69 -2.87 3.59
C PRO A 103 9.95 -4.08 2.98
N ILE A 104 10.34 -4.48 1.78
CA ILE A 104 9.69 -5.51 0.98
C ILE A 104 10.63 -6.70 0.87
N PHE A 105 10.21 -7.83 1.44
CA PHE A 105 10.99 -9.08 1.42
C PHE A 105 10.09 -10.23 0.99
N PHE A 106 10.42 -10.85 -0.14
CA PHE A 106 9.72 -12.03 -0.61
C PHE A 106 10.15 -13.28 0.19
N SER A 107 9.23 -14.23 0.34
CA SER A 107 9.49 -15.51 0.99
C SER A 107 10.13 -16.50 0.02
N GLY A 108 11.47 -16.51 -0.01
CA GLY A 108 12.25 -17.49 -0.78
C GLY A 108 12.49 -17.08 -2.24
N GLY A 109 13.52 -17.70 -2.83
CA GLY A 109 13.84 -17.57 -4.24
C GLY A 109 12.88 -18.41 -5.07
N PHE A 110 12.86 -18.19 -6.37
CA PHE A 110 11.92 -18.85 -7.27
C PHE A 110 12.60 -19.30 -8.56
N ASN A 111 12.16 -20.43 -9.10
CA ASN A 111 12.75 -21.01 -10.31
C ASN A 111 12.40 -20.19 -11.54
N SER A 112 13.19 -20.36 -12.60
CA SER A 112 12.90 -19.79 -13.91
C SER A 112 12.70 -20.88 -14.97
N PRO A 113 11.64 -20.81 -15.80
CA PRO A 113 10.53 -19.86 -15.71
C PRO A 113 9.70 -20.03 -14.43
N GLY A 114 9.14 -18.95 -13.92
CA GLY A 114 8.36 -18.98 -12.68
C GLY A 114 7.90 -17.60 -12.22
N LYS A 115 6.98 -17.58 -11.26
CA LYS A 115 6.41 -16.36 -10.69
C LYS A 115 6.65 -16.27 -9.20
N ALA A 116 6.73 -15.04 -8.70
CA ALA A 116 6.68 -14.72 -7.28
C ALA A 116 5.90 -13.42 -7.09
N SER A 117 5.09 -13.32 -6.04
CA SER A 117 4.36 -12.10 -5.72
C SER A 117 4.40 -11.75 -4.24
N THR A 118 4.25 -10.46 -3.93
CA THR A 118 4.04 -9.96 -2.58
C THR A 118 3.22 -8.67 -2.62
N THR A 119 2.66 -8.29 -1.49
CA THR A 119 2.03 -6.98 -1.31
C THR A 119 2.93 -6.02 -0.54
N PHE A 120 2.77 -4.73 -0.81
CA PHE A 120 3.49 -3.67 -0.11
C PHE A 120 2.67 -2.39 -0.09
N GLN A 121 3.04 -1.47 0.79
CA GLN A 121 2.40 -0.16 0.90
C GLN A 121 3.31 0.95 0.37
N ALA A 122 2.68 1.95 -0.23
CA ALA A 122 3.29 3.21 -0.64
C ALA A 122 2.51 4.38 -0.05
N SER A 123 3.17 5.51 0.15
CA SER A 123 2.52 6.75 0.57
C SER A 123 3.05 7.93 -0.20
N SER A 124 2.36 9.06 -0.14
CA SER A 124 2.82 10.32 -0.78
C SER A 124 4.20 10.80 -0.30
N GLU A 125 4.65 10.36 0.88
CA GLU A 125 6.00 10.64 1.40
C GLU A 125 7.06 9.67 0.85
N TYR A 126 6.65 8.43 0.53
CA TYR A 126 7.50 7.34 0.06
C TYR A 126 6.89 6.69 -1.18
N SER A 127 6.84 7.43 -2.30
CA SER A 127 6.19 6.98 -3.54
C SER A 127 7.12 6.25 -4.51
N LEU A 128 8.44 6.35 -4.32
CA LEU A 128 9.41 5.67 -5.18
C LEU A 128 9.56 4.22 -4.75
N LEU A 129 9.69 3.32 -5.73
CA LEU A 129 9.87 1.90 -5.51
C LEU A 129 11.21 1.43 -6.07
N THR A 130 11.93 0.69 -5.25
CA THR A 130 13.07 -0.12 -5.68
C THR A 130 12.79 -1.57 -5.32
N LEU A 131 12.99 -2.48 -6.28
CA LEU A 131 12.94 -3.93 -6.10
C LEU A 131 14.05 -4.56 -6.93
N VAL A 132 14.78 -5.51 -6.35
CA VAL A 132 15.92 -6.15 -7.01
C VAL A 132 15.99 -7.64 -6.66
N THR A 133 16.44 -8.47 -7.60
CA THR A 133 16.68 -9.90 -7.42
C THR A 133 17.84 -10.40 -8.29
N MET A 134 18.64 -11.31 -7.76
CA MET A 134 19.79 -11.92 -8.43
C MET A 134 19.32 -12.85 -9.55
N ILE A 135 20.03 -12.84 -10.68
CA ILE A 135 19.96 -13.87 -11.71
C ILE A 135 20.88 -15.01 -11.29
N ALA A 136 20.39 -16.25 -11.22
CA ALA A 136 21.16 -17.36 -10.69
C ALA A 136 21.13 -18.61 -11.60
N PRO A 137 22.27 -19.30 -11.78
CA PRO A 137 23.62 -18.90 -11.38
C PRO A 137 24.13 -17.75 -12.26
N SER A 138 24.92 -16.85 -11.67
CA SER A 138 25.67 -15.82 -12.37
C SER A 138 26.86 -15.36 -11.52
N PRO A 139 27.82 -14.60 -12.08
CA PRO A 139 28.89 -13.96 -11.33
C PRO A 139 28.35 -12.95 -10.32
N ASP A 140 27.68 -11.90 -10.82
CA ASP A 140 27.13 -10.79 -10.03
C ASP A 140 25.94 -10.11 -10.75
N TRP A 141 25.15 -10.89 -11.51
CA TRP A 141 24.10 -10.35 -12.36
C TRP A 141 22.74 -10.33 -11.65
N PHE A 142 21.95 -9.30 -11.92
CA PHE A 142 20.63 -9.12 -11.32
C PHE A 142 19.63 -8.45 -12.26
N VAL A 143 18.34 -8.47 -11.89
CA VAL A 143 17.28 -7.66 -12.50
C VAL A 143 16.57 -6.85 -11.43
N GLY A 144 15.92 -5.76 -11.82
CA GLY A 144 15.11 -4.98 -10.90
C GLY A 144 14.64 -3.65 -11.49
N ILE A 145 13.97 -2.90 -10.63
CA ILE A 145 13.62 -1.49 -10.84
C ILE A 145 14.28 -0.64 -9.74
N HIS A 146 14.60 0.60 -10.05
CA HIS A 146 15.16 1.56 -9.10
C HIS A 146 14.41 2.89 -9.22
N GLY A 147 14.07 3.49 -8.07
CA GLY A 147 13.44 4.82 -8.01
C GLY A 147 12.18 4.97 -8.88
N PHE A 148 11.43 3.89 -9.11
CA PHE A 148 10.24 3.91 -9.96
C PHE A 148 9.11 4.66 -9.25
N ASP A 149 8.61 5.73 -9.85
CA ASP A 149 7.56 6.55 -9.24
C ASP A 149 6.19 5.90 -9.38
N LEU A 150 5.59 5.51 -8.25
CA LEU A 150 4.23 4.95 -8.19
C LEU A 150 3.14 6.03 -8.25
N SER A 151 3.50 7.30 -8.00
CA SER A 151 2.57 8.42 -8.00
C SER A 151 3.07 9.60 -8.85
N PRO A 152 3.33 9.40 -10.15
CA PRO A 152 3.76 10.49 -11.02
C PRO A 152 2.70 11.60 -11.02
N ASP A 153 3.15 12.85 -10.93
CA ASP A 153 2.28 14.03 -10.86
C ASP A 153 1.22 13.94 -9.74
N ALA A 154 1.58 13.31 -8.60
CA ALA A 154 0.72 13.08 -7.44
C ALA A 154 -0.53 12.22 -7.74
N THR A 155 -0.48 11.38 -8.78
CA THR A 155 -1.55 10.46 -9.15
C THR A 155 -1.04 9.02 -9.09
N TRP A 156 -1.64 8.20 -8.24
CA TRP A 156 -1.29 6.78 -8.11
C TRP A 156 -1.60 6.01 -9.38
N ILE A 157 -0.64 5.23 -9.88
CA ILE A 157 -0.87 4.36 -11.03
C ILE A 157 -1.74 3.17 -10.63
N SER A 158 -2.74 2.83 -11.43
CA SER A 158 -3.59 1.64 -11.22
C SER A 158 -2.81 0.35 -11.51
N LYS A 159 -2.07 0.34 -12.63
CA LYS A 159 -1.31 -0.83 -13.10
C LYS A 159 -0.07 -0.41 -13.87
N SER A 160 1.01 -1.16 -13.72
CA SER A 160 2.19 -1.07 -14.58
C SER A 160 2.77 -2.45 -14.86
N VAL A 161 3.20 -2.67 -16.11
CA VAL A 161 3.91 -3.89 -16.51
C VAL A 161 5.28 -3.46 -17.03
N ILE A 162 6.33 -3.82 -16.30
CA ILE A 162 7.69 -3.36 -16.52
C ILE A 162 8.52 -4.54 -17.03
N GLU A 163 9.19 -4.37 -18.16
CA GLU A 163 10.14 -5.34 -18.69
C GLU A 163 11.42 -5.36 -17.84
N LEU A 164 11.85 -6.56 -17.42
CA LEU A 164 13.02 -6.73 -16.56
C LEU A 164 14.25 -7.12 -17.36
N LEU A 165 15.27 -6.28 -17.27
CA LEU A 165 16.50 -6.38 -18.04
C LEU A 165 17.69 -6.62 -17.12
N PRO A 166 18.69 -7.39 -17.57
CA PRO A 166 19.84 -7.77 -16.76
C PRO A 166 20.82 -6.62 -16.55
N TYR A 167 21.35 -6.54 -15.33
CA TYR A 167 22.42 -5.65 -14.91
C TYR A 167 23.57 -6.45 -14.32
N ASP A 168 24.77 -5.93 -14.50
CA ASP A 168 26.02 -6.38 -13.90
C ASP A 168 26.33 -5.46 -12.71
N ALA A 169 26.64 -6.04 -11.54
CA ALA A 169 26.89 -5.27 -10.33
C ALA A 169 28.28 -4.60 -10.31
N GLY A 170 29.20 -5.06 -11.16
CA GLY A 170 30.56 -4.56 -11.27
C GLY A 170 31.50 -5.03 -10.16
N THR A 171 31.21 -6.18 -9.55
CA THR A 171 31.94 -6.76 -8.42
C THR A 171 32.57 -8.13 -8.71
N ASP A 172 32.15 -8.82 -9.77
CA ASP A 172 32.80 -10.04 -10.29
C ASP A 172 33.00 -10.00 -11.83
N ASP A 173 34.22 -10.23 -12.30
CA ASP A 173 34.63 -10.19 -13.71
C ASP A 173 34.27 -11.48 -14.49
N GLY A 174 33.46 -12.37 -13.92
CA GLY A 174 32.98 -13.57 -14.58
C GLY A 174 32.15 -13.25 -15.85
N LEU A 175 32.40 -13.98 -16.93
CA LEU A 175 31.72 -13.72 -18.23
C LEU A 175 30.63 -14.74 -18.58
N THR A 176 30.41 -15.74 -17.72
CA THR A 176 29.45 -16.84 -17.99
C THR A 176 28.69 -17.19 -16.73
N PHE A 177 27.49 -17.75 -16.87
CA PHE A 177 26.63 -18.15 -15.76
C PHE A 177 27.30 -19.04 -14.69
N ILE A 178 28.27 -19.85 -15.09
CA ILE A 178 28.97 -20.81 -14.22
C ILE A 178 30.46 -20.47 -14.08
N ALA A 179 30.83 -19.21 -14.32
CA ALA A 179 32.20 -18.75 -14.13
C ALA A 179 32.62 -18.98 -12.67
N THR A 180 33.89 -19.33 -12.48
CA THR A 180 34.48 -19.28 -11.14
C THR A 180 34.60 -17.84 -10.72
N ASN A 181 34.31 -17.57 -9.44
CA ASN A 181 34.47 -16.27 -8.80
C ASN A 181 35.77 -15.56 -9.19
N ALA A 182 35.66 -14.36 -9.76
CA ALA A 182 36.73 -13.52 -10.25
C ALA A 182 36.51 -12.07 -9.79
N PRO A 183 36.81 -11.73 -8.52
CA PRO A 183 36.46 -10.43 -7.96
C PRO A 183 37.04 -9.25 -8.76
N SER A 184 36.20 -8.30 -9.14
CA SER A 184 36.61 -7.09 -9.84
C SER A 184 37.51 -6.24 -8.94
N ASN A 185 38.63 -5.74 -9.46
CA ASN A 185 39.49 -4.82 -8.72
C ASN A 185 40.19 -3.81 -9.65
N PRO A 186 39.77 -2.52 -9.62
CA PRO A 186 38.72 -1.95 -8.77
C PRO A 186 37.32 -2.44 -9.17
N HIS A 187 36.34 -2.30 -8.26
CA HIS A 187 34.92 -2.43 -8.63
C HIS A 187 34.58 -1.41 -9.72
N VAL A 188 33.68 -1.78 -10.62
CA VAL A 188 33.17 -0.90 -11.68
C VAL A 188 31.71 -0.51 -11.42
N PRO A 189 31.20 0.57 -12.04
CA PRO A 189 29.81 0.95 -11.85
C PRO A 189 28.83 -0.07 -12.43
N ILE A 190 27.67 -0.18 -11.78
CA ILE A 190 26.54 -0.99 -12.24
C ILE A 190 26.20 -0.62 -13.68
N SER A 191 26.05 -1.63 -14.54
CA SER A 191 25.78 -1.40 -15.96
C SER A 191 24.82 -2.43 -16.54
N ARG A 192 24.07 -2.02 -17.57
CA ARG A 192 23.12 -2.93 -18.24
C ARG A 192 23.89 -3.91 -19.12
N ILE A 193 23.53 -5.19 -19.05
CA ILE A 193 24.13 -6.23 -19.90
C ILE A 193 23.37 -6.23 -21.23
N THR A 194 24.07 -5.92 -22.32
CA THR A 194 23.52 -5.83 -23.69
C THR A 194 24.18 -6.78 -24.68
N VAL A 195 25.14 -7.56 -24.19
CA VAL A 195 25.94 -8.54 -24.94
C VAL A 195 25.71 -9.93 -24.36
N ASP A 196 26.33 -10.95 -24.97
CA ASP A 196 26.26 -12.32 -24.47
C ASP A 196 26.55 -12.39 -22.95
N PRO A 197 25.76 -13.16 -22.18
CA PRO A 197 24.72 -14.10 -22.63
C PRO A 197 23.31 -13.49 -22.82
N PHE A 198 23.16 -12.17 -22.74
CA PHE A 198 21.89 -11.45 -22.90
C PHE A 198 21.90 -10.47 -24.09
N PRO A 199 22.03 -10.98 -25.33
CA PRO A 199 22.05 -10.11 -26.50
C PRO A 199 20.67 -9.50 -26.79
N ASN A 200 20.67 -8.41 -27.58
CA ASN A 200 19.47 -7.78 -28.15
C ASN A 200 18.49 -7.16 -27.15
N GLU A 201 18.91 -6.92 -25.90
CA GLU A 201 18.07 -6.29 -24.88
C GLU A 201 16.75 -7.03 -24.63
N LEU A 202 16.75 -8.36 -24.80
CA LEU A 202 15.56 -9.16 -24.53
C LEU A 202 15.29 -9.22 -23.02
N PRO A 203 14.05 -8.98 -22.58
CA PRO A 203 13.72 -9.06 -21.16
C PRO A 203 13.73 -10.50 -20.66
N LEU A 204 14.10 -10.67 -19.39
CA LEU A 204 14.09 -11.95 -18.68
C LEU A 204 12.74 -12.28 -18.05
N GLY A 205 11.80 -11.35 -18.12
CA GLY A 205 10.48 -11.42 -17.53
C GLY A 205 9.85 -10.05 -17.39
N THR A 206 8.78 -9.99 -16.64
CA THR A 206 8.09 -8.74 -16.29
C THR A 206 7.90 -8.60 -14.79
N LEU A 207 7.87 -7.36 -14.32
CA LEU A 207 7.35 -6.98 -13.02
C LEU A 207 6.01 -6.29 -13.23
N THR A 208 4.93 -6.92 -12.77
CA THR A 208 3.61 -6.29 -12.74
C THR A 208 3.38 -5.65 -11.37
N LEU A 209 3.07 -4.36 -11.37
CA LEU A 209 2.61 -3.62 -10.20
C LEU A 209 1.12 -3.37 -10.39
N LEU A 210 0.29 -3.90 -9.48
CA LEU A 210 -1.16 -3.71 -9.49
C LEU A 210 -1.58 -3.06 -8.17
N ARG A 211 -2.24 -1.91 -8.24
CA ARG A 211 -2.83 -1.28 -7.06
C ARG A 211 -3.96 -2.17 -6.58
N ILE A 212 -3.96 -2.49 -5.29
CA ILE A 212 -5.07 -3.20 -4.65
C ILE A 212 -6.06 -2.13 -4.18
N VAL A 213 -7.21 -2.07 -4.85
CA VAL A 213 -8.33 -1.21 -4.49
C VAL A 213 -9.42 -2.11 -3.90
N ALA A 214 -9.97 -1.74 -2.74
CA ALA A 214 -11.07 -2.49 -2.16
C ALA A 214 -12.28 -2.40 -3.10
N GLY A 215 -12.87 -3.54 -3.46
CA GLY A 215 -13.99 -3.62 -4.41
C GLY A 215 -13.59 -3.71 -5.89
N ASP A 216 -12.31 -3.61 -6.22
CA ASP A 216 -11.79 -3.90 -7.57
C ASP A 216 -11.72 -5.41 -7.76
N VAL A 217 -12.86 -6.01 -8.13
CA VAL A 217 -12.99 -7.46 -8.34
C VAL A 217 -12.61 -7.86 -9.77
N SER A 218 -12.49 -6.89 -10.68
CA SER A 218 -12.02 -7.11 -12.05
C SER A 218 -10.48 -7.19 -12.15
N GLU A 219 -9.77 -6.81 -11.07
CA GLU A 219 -8.32 -6.70 -10.98
C GLU A 219 -7.71 -5.75 -12.03
N ASN A 220 -8.46 -4.71 -12.42
CA ASN A 220 -8.04 -3.73 -13.41
C ASN A 220 -7.31 -2.53 -12.76
N GLY A 221 -7.37 -2.41 -11.43
CA GLY A 221 -6.74 -1.37 -10.61
C GLY A 221 -7.62 -0.15 -10.36
N GLU A 222 -8.86 -0.16 -10.84
CA GLU A 222 -9.85 0.92 -10.74
C GLU A 222 -11.11 0.41 -10.03
N LEU A 223 -12.00 1.33 -9.64
CA LEU A 223 -13.29 0.98 -9.04
C LEU A 223 -14.40 1.49 -9.97
N ASP A 224 -14.78 0.66 -10.93
CA ASP A 224 -15.55 1.06 -12.10
C ASP A 224 -16.71 0.10 -12.44
N VAL A 225 -17.26 0.22 -13.66
CA VAL A 225 -18.42 -0.57 -14.10
C VAL A 225 -18.07 -2.05 -14.27
N ASP A 226 -16.83 -2.39 -14.60
CA ASP A 226 -16.40 -3.78 -14.79
C ASP A 226 -16.48 -4.54 -13.45
N ASP A 227 -16.21 -3.86 -12.33
CA ASP A 227 -16.27 -4.45 -10.99
C ASP A 227 -17.70 -4.74 -10.56
N ILE A 228 -18.61 -3.77 -10.69
CA ILE A 228 -19.99 -3.94 -10.26
C ILE A 228 -20.74 -4.95 -11.16
N ASP A 229 -20.41 -5.01 -12.44
CA ASP A 229 -20.93 -6.02 -13.37
C ASP A 229 -20.39 -7.42 -13.03
N ALA A 230 -19.10 -7.54 -12.70
CA ALA A 230 -18.51 -8.80 -12.25
C ALA A 230 -19.09 -9.26 -10.90
N LEU A 231 -19.31 -8.34 -9.96
CA LEU A 231 -19.96 -8.62 -8.68
C LEU A 231 -21.40 -9.10 -8.90
N ASN A 232 -22.19 -8.40 -9.72
CA ASN A 232 -23.55 -8.82 -10.06
C ASN A 232 -23.58 -10.22 -10.70
N ALA A 233 -22.65 -10.50 -11.61
CA ALA A 233 -22.53 -11.82 -12.20
C ALA A 233 -22.21 -12.91 -11.16
N ALA A 234 -21.28 -12.64 -10.23
CA ALA A 234 -20.93 -13.55 -9.16
C ALA A 234 -22.12 -13.86 -8.23
N LEU A 235 -22.88 -12.83 -7.84
CA LEU A 235 -24.10 -12.95 -7.03
C LEU A 235 -25.16 -13.82 -7.73
N ARG A 236 -25.39 -13.57 -9.03
CA ARG A 236 -26.35 -14.34 -9.83
C ARG A 236 -25.94 -15.79 -10.02
N ASP A 237 -24.65 -16.04 -10.22
CA ASP A 237 -24.09 -17.38 -10.44
C ASP A 237 -23.87 -18.16 -9.13
N GLY A 238 -24.06 -17.51 -7.96
CA GLY A 238 -23.88 -18.11 -6.64
C GLY A 238 -22.42 -18.40 -6.30
N ILE A 239 -21.50 -17.59 -6.82
CA ILE A 239 -20.07 -17.65 -6.50
C ILE A 239 -19.87 -17.15 -5.07
N SER A 240 -19.08 -17.88 -4.27
CA SER A 240 -18.83 -17.59 -2.85
C SER A 240 -17.33 -17.44 -2.56
N GLU A 241 -16.60 -16.89 -3.53
CA GLU A 241 -15.18 -16.60 -3.38
C GLU A 241 -14.99 -15.38 -2.49
N ALA A 242 -13.91 -15.40 -1.69
CA ALA A 242 -13.65 -14.37 -0.68
C ALA A 242 -13.43 -12.98 -1.29
N ASP A 243 -13.05 -12.90 -2.56
CA ASP A 243 -12.81 -11.63 -3.25
C ASP A 243 -14.14 -10.87 -3.54
N PHE A 244 -15.29 -11.56 -3.49
CA PHE A 244 -16.62 -10.95 -3.66
C PHE A 244 -17.35 -10.68 -2.32
N ASP A 245 -16.82 -11.13 -1.18
CA ASP A 245 -17.33 -10.83 0.18
C ASP A 245 -16.70 -9.52 0.66
N LEU A 246 -17.24 -8.41 0.15
CA LEU A 246 -16.70 -7.06 0.31
C LEU A 246 -17.03 -6.47 1.69
N ASN A 247 -18.18 -6.84 2.26
CA ASN A 247 -18.59 -6.36 3.59
C ASN A 247 -18.01 -7.22 4.74
N GLN A 248 -17.35 -8.35 4.41
CA GLN A 248 -16.70 -9.29 5.32
C GLN A 248 -17.64 -9.95 6.33
N ASP A 249 -18.91 -10.17 5.94
CA ASP A 249 -19.88 -10.89 6.76
C ASP A 249 -19.84 -12.42 6.56
N GLY A 250 -19.05 -12.89 5.59
CA GLY A 250 -18.88 -14.30 5.25
C GLY A 250 -19.86 -14.82 4.20
N LEU A 251 -20.68 -13.95 3.59
CA LEU A 251 -21.71 -14.31 2.62
C LEU A 251 -21.64 -13.38 1.40
N VAL A 252 -21.32 -13.93 0.21
CA VAL A 252 -21.45 -13.17 -1.05
C VAL A 252 -22.92 -12.98 -1.41
N ASN A 253 -23.45 -11.77 -1.24
CA ASN A 253 -24.86 -11.43 -1.41
C ASN A 253 -25.11 -9.94 -1.75
N ALA A 254 -26.37 -9.52 -1.79
CA ALA A 254 -26.74 -8.13 -2.14
C ALA A 254 -26.13 -7.08 -1.20
N ASP A 255 -25.82 -7.44 0.05
CA ASP A 255 -25.16 -6.56 1.01
C ASP A 255 -23.72 -6.19 0.57
N ASP A 256 -23.04 -7.05 -0.20
CA ASP A 256 -21.72 -6.73 -0.79
C ASP A 256 -21.83 -5.71 -1.90
N ARG A 257 -22.89 -5.81 -2.71
CA ARG A 257 -23.19 -4.82 -3.74
C ARG A 257 -23.55 -3.48 -3.13
N ASP A 258 -24.39 -3.47 -2.09
CA ASP A 258 -24.73 -2.26 -1.34
C ASP A 258 -23.46 -1.62 -0.76
N PHE A 259 -22.55 -2.42 -0.20
CA PHE A 259 -21.27 -1.95 0.31
C PHE A 259 -20.37 -1.39 -0.80
N TRP A 260 -20.30 -2.06 -1.97
CA TRP A 260 -19.55 -1.58 -3.13
C TRP A 260 -20.08 -0.21 -3.59
N VAL A 261 -21.38 -0.07 -3.78
CA VAL A 261 -22.02 1.16 -4.28
C VAL A 261 -21.87 2.30 -3.27
N SER A 262 -22.21 2.05 -2.01
CA SER A 262 -22.40 3.12 -1.03
C SER A 262 -21.16 3.45 -0.19
N ASP A 263 -20.34 2.46 0.17
CA ASP A 263 -19.17 2.64 1.04
C ASP A 263 -17.87 2.76 0.25
N LEU A 264 -17.67 1.88 -0.74
CA LEU A 264 -16.44 1.85 -1.55
C LEU A 264 -16.47 2.93 -2.65
N ARG A 265 -17.45 2.83 -3.56
CA ARG A 265 -17.56 3.73 -4.72
C ARG A 265 -18.18 5.08 -4.38
N LYS A 266 -18.92 5.14 -3.27
CA LYS A 266 -19.64 6.34 -2.78
C LYS A 266 -20.49 6.96 -3.87
N THR A 267 -21.23 6.12 -4.56
CA THR A 267 -22.20 6.52 -5.56
C THR A 267 -23.62 6.11 -5.12
N TYR A 268 -24.56 6.16 -6.05
CA TYR A 268 -25.95 5.81 -5.88
C TYR A 268 -26.34 4.74 -6.87
N TYR A 269 -27.29 3.89 -6.49
CA TYR A 269 -28.00 3.10 -7.48
C TYR A 269 -28.66 4.05 -8.48
N GLY A 270 -28.51 3.78 -9.77
CA GLY A 270 -28.97 4.69 -10.83
C GLY A 270 -27.89 5.52 -11.48
N ASP A 271 -26.72 5.71 -10.86
CA ASP A 271 -25.57 6.40 -11.47
C ASP A 271 -24.91 5.49 -12.52
N ALA A 272 -25.39 5.57 -13.76
CA ALA A 272 -25.02 4.67 -14.84
C ALA A 272 -23.60 4.93 -15.38
N ASN A 273 -23.11 6.18 -15.28
CA ASN A 273 -21.80 6.56 -15.78
C ASN A 273 -20.73 6.61 -14.67
N LEU A 274 -21.12 6.33 -13.42
CA LEU A 274 -20.30 6.38 -12.21
C LEU A 274 -19.67 7.77 -11.97
N ASP A 275 -20.32 8.86 -12.37
CA ASP A 275 -19.80 10.22 -12.12
C ASP A 275 -20.02 10.72 -10.68
N GLY A 276 -20.67 9.89 -9.85
CA GLY A 276 -20.99 10.14 -8.45
C GLY A 276 -22.36 10.79 -8.24
N LEU A 277 -23.11 11.06 -9.31
CA LEU A 277 -24.43 11.67 -9.29
C LEU A 277 -25.43 10.76 -9.99
N PHE A 278 -26.57 10.51 -9.35
CA PHE A 278 -27.70 9.91 -10.06
C PHE A 278 -28.65 11.01 -10.55
N ASN A 279 -28.70 11.24 -11.86
CA ASN A 279 -29.51 12.29 -12.47
C ASN A 279 -30.09 11.89 -13.85
N THR A 280 -30.66 12.87 -14.57
CA THR A 280 -31.26 12.63 -15.90
C THR A 280 -30.25 12.10 -16.94
N THR A 281 -28.97 12.44 -16.82
CA THR A 281 -27.92 11.97 -17.74
C THR A 281 -27.76 10.45 -17.66
N ASP A 282 -27.88 9.88 -16.47
CA ASP A 282 -27.80 8.44 -16.25
C ASP A 282 -29.00 7.70 -16.82
N LEU A 283 -30.20 8.21 -16.57
CA LEU A 283 -31.41 7.67 -17.17
C LEU A 283 -31.32 7.70 -18.70
N ILE A 284 -30.86 8.81 -19.29
CA ILE A 284 -30.64 8.90 -20.74
C ILE A 284 -29.62 7.85 -21.20
N THR A 285 -28.52 7.67 -20.49
CA THR A 285 -27.48 6.68 -20.80
C THR A 285 -28.04 5.26 -20.79
N ALA A 286 -28.76 4.88 -19.74
CA ALA A 286 -29.38 3.56 -19.62
C ALA A 286 -30.44 3.32 -20.70
N PHE A 287 -31.36 4.27 -20.93
CA PHE A 287 -32.42 4.10 -21.94
C PHE A 287 -31.90 4.11 -23.38
N GLN A 288 -30.77 4.78 -23.66
CA GLN A 288 -30.16 4.77 -24.99
C GLN A 288 -29.60 3.40 -25.39
N ALA A 289 -29.29 2.53 -24.42
CA ALA A 289 -28.84 1.17 -24.67
C ALA A 289 -29.94 0.29 -25.30
N GLY A 290 -31.22 0.63 -25.08
CA GLY A 290 -32.35 -0.08 -25.66
C GLY A 290 -32.65 -1.45 -25.01
N THR A 291 -32.11 -1.69 -23.82
CA THR A 291 -32.27 -2.92 -23.01
C THR A 291 -33.53 -2.89 -22.12
N TYR A 292 -34.21 -1.74 -22.00
CA TYR A 292 -35.38 -1.61 -21.14
C TYR A 292 -36.57 -2.46 -21.62
N GLU A 293 -36.96 -3.45 -20.81
CA GLU A 293 -38.12 -4.32 -21.06
C GLU A 293 -38.09 -4.93 -22.49
N ASP A 294 -36.90 -5.23 -23.01
CA ASP A 294 -36.69 -5.67 -24.40
C ASP A 294 -36.91 -7.19 -24.60
N SER A 295 -37.09 -7.92 -23.50
CA SER A 295 -37.26 -9.38 -23.43
C SER A 295 -36.05 -10.21 -23.86
N ILE A 296 -34.85 -9.62 -23.89
CA ILE A 296 -33.59 -10.32 -24.17
C ILE A 296 -32.88 -10.58 -22.85
N LEU A 297 -32.83 -11.86 -22.48
CA LEU A 297 -32.24 -12.27 -21.20
C LEU A 297 -30.74 -11.97 -21.11
N LEU A 298 -30.31 -11.44 -19.96
CA LEU A 298 -28.93 -11.20 -19.54
C LEU A 298 -28.14 -10.31 -20.50
N ASN A 299 -28.78 -9.28 -21.07
CA ASN A 299 -28.12 -8.32 -21.96
C ASN A 299 -27.90 -6.94 -21.34
N ALA A 300 -28.36 -6.72 -20.10
CA ALA A 300 -28.14 -5.48 -19.38
C ALA A 300 -26.93 -5.59 -18.44
N THR A 301 -26.19 -4.50 -18.37
CA THR A 301 -25.15 -4.18 -17.39
C THR A 301 -25.55 -2.99 -16.53
N TRP A 302 -24.77 -2.66 -15.51
CA TRP A 302 -24.96 -1.47 -14.66
C TRP A 302 -25.15 -0.20 -15.49
N GLN A 303 -24.27 0.04 -16.47
CA GLN A 303 -24.31 1.22 -17.33
C GLN A 303 -25.56 1.26 -18.22
N THR A 304 -26.14 0.10 -18.53
CA THR A 304 -27.36 -0.02 -19.35
C THR A 304 -28.64 -0.23 -18.53
N GLY A 305 -28.56 -0.11 -17.20
CA GLY A 305 -29.72 -0.07 -16.31
C GLY A 305 -29.95 -1.30 -15.41
N ASP A 306 -29.07 -2.31 -15.39
CA ASP A 306 -29.15 -3.43 -14.44
C ASP A 306 -28.61 -3.01 -13.05
N TRP A 307 -29.41 -2.24 -12.33
CA TRP A 307 -29.03 -1.73 -11.01
C TRP A 307 -29.38 -2.69 -9.88
N ASN A 308 -30.26 -3.66 -10.13
CA ASN A 308 -30.61 -4.70 -9.15
C ASN A 308 -29.73 -5.97 -9.29
N GLY A 309 -28.97 -6.11 -10.37
CA GLY A 309 -28.01 -7.19 -10.64
C GLY A 309 -28.60 -8.47 -11.22
N ASP A 310 -29.85 -8.48 -11.67
CA ASP A 310 -30.52 -9.65 -12.23
C ASP A 310 -30.21 -9.89 -13.72
N GLY A 311 -29.49 -8.95 -14.36
CA GLY A 311 -29.07 -9.01 -15.76
C GLY A 311 -30.07 -8.41 -16.74
N GLU A 312 -31.18 -7.85 -16.27
CA GLU A 312 -32.21 -7.18 -17.08
C GLU A 312 -32.32 -5.69 -16.71
N PHE A 313 -32.72 -4.85 -17.66
CA PHE A 313 -33.15 -3.48 -17.33
C PHE A 313 -34.69 -3.43 -17.33
N THR A 314 -35.29 -3.39 -16.14
CA THR A 314 -36.75 -3.39 -15.97
C THR A 314 -37.23 -2.27 -15.07
N SER A 315 -38.56 -2.21 -14.88
CA SER A 315 -39.15 -1.33 -13.87
C SER A 315 -38.64 -1.62 -12.45
N ALA A 316 -38.14 -2.82 -12.16
CA ALA A 316 -37.58 -3.16 -10.84
C ALA A 316 -36.28 -2.40 -10.56
N ASP A 317 -35.44 -2.20 -11.57
CA ASP A 317 -34.19 -1.43 -11.48
C ASP A 317 -34.45 0.04 -11.19
N LEU A 318 -35.46 0.61 -11.87
CA LEU A 318 -35.91 1.97 -11.59
C LEU A 318 -36.39 2.11 -10.13
N VAL A 319 -37.06 1.10 -9.59
CA VAL A 319 -37.45 1.09 -8.18
C VAL A 319 -36.22 1.00 -7.28
N THR A 320 -35.25 0.13 -7.57
CA THR A 320 -33.99 0.02 -6.82
C THR A 320 -33.25 1.36 -6.78
N ALA A 321 -33.03 2.00 -7.94
CA ALA A 321 -32.33 3.28 -8.04
C ALA A 321 -33.06 4.42 -7.34
N LEU A 322 -34.37 4.55 -7.53
CA LEU A 322 -35.15 5.61 -6.89
C LEU A 322 -35.34 5.37 -5.39
N ALA A 323 -35.34 4.12 -4.92
CA ALA A 323 -35.44 3.77 -3.51
C ALA A 323 -34.17 4.10 -2.72
N ASP A 324 -32.99 4.07 -3.34
CA ASP A 324 -31.73 4.54 -2.73
C ASP A 324 -31.78 6.05 -2.43
N GLY A 325 -32.65 6.80 -3.10
CA GLY A 325 -32.95 8.20 -2.78
C GLY A 325 -31.88 9.20 -3.25
N GLY A 326 -30.97 8.77 -4.13
CA GLY A 326 -29.87 9.57 -4.68
C GLY A 326 -30.23 10.50 -5.84
N TYR A 327 -31.45 10.44 -6.35
CA TYR A 327 -31.82 11.19 -7.56
C TYR A 327 -31.74 12.71 -7.35
N ASP A 328 -31.00 13.40 -8.22
CA ASP A 328 -30.68 14.83 -8.15
C ASP A 328 -30.09 15.25 -6.77
N GLN A 329 -29.37 14.34 -6.11
CA GLN A 329 -28.59 14.64 -4.92
C GLN A 329 -27.13 14.97 -5.27
N GLU A 330 -26.47 15.69 -4.37
CA GLU A 330 -25.02 15.89 -4.40
C GLU A 330 -24.27 14.55 -4.21
N PRO A 331 -22.98 14.46 -4.56
CA PRO A 331 -22.22 13.22 -4.41
C PRO A 331 -22.28 12.70 -2.97
N ARG A 332 -22.39 11.37 -2.83
CA ARG A 332 -22.52 10.73 -1.51
C ARG A 332 -21.34 11.15 -0.65
N ALA A 333 -21.63 11.81 0.46
CA ALA A 333 -20.60 12.30 1.35
C ALA A 333 -19.73 11.13 1.83
N ALA A 334 -18.40 11.30 1.79
CA ALA A 334 -17.53 10.38 2.51
C ALA A 334 -17.98 10.39 3.96
N THR A 335 -18.38 9.23 4.49
CA THR A 335 -18.59 9.03 5.92
C THR A 335 -17.33 9.54 6.61
N ALA A 336 -17.42 10.69 7.26
CA ALA A 336 -16.37 11.15 8.14
C ALA A 336 -16.29 10.08 9.21
N VAL A 337 -15.26 9.23 9.15
CA VAL A 337 -14.86 8.41 10.29
C VAL A 337 -14.71 9.43 11.40
N HIS A 338 -15.66 9.44 12.33
CA HIS A 338 -15.62 10.29 13.49
C HIS A 338 -14.39 9.82 14.25
N THR A 339 -13.24 10.44 14.00
CA THR A 339 -12.00 10.12 14.70
C THR A 339 -12.34 10.31 16.16
N VAL A 340 -12.49 9.19 16.88
CA VAL A 340 -12.54 9.22 18.33
C VAL A 340 -11.24 9.92 18.70
N PRO A 341 -11.27 11.11 19.32
CA PRO A 341 -10.03 11.72 19.76
C PRO A 341 -9.43 10.75 20.75
N GLU A 342 -8.32 10.11 20.37
CA GLU A 342 -7.43 9.44 21.32
C GLU A 342 -7.29 10.41 22.50
N PRO A 343 -7.47 9.96 23.76
CA PRO A 343 -7.37 10.85 24.89
C PRO A 343 -5.98 11.48 24.84
N ASN A 344 -5.93 12.78 24.54
CA ASN A 344 -4.71 13.55 24.40
C ASN A 344 -3.73 13.08 25.48
N ALA A 345 -2.49 12.71 25.11
CA ALA A 345 -1.46 12.26 26.05
C ALA A 345 -1.27 13.23 27.25
N VAL A 346 -1.72 14.48 27.08
CA VAL A 346 -1.85 15.52 28.12
C VAL A 346 -2.80 15.12 29.27
N VAL A 347 -3.94 14.48 29.01
CA VAL A 347 -4.88 14.02 30.05
C VAL A 347 -4.27 12.88 30.86
N LEU A 348 -3.56 11.95 30.21
CA LEU A 348 -2.84 10.87 30.89
C LEU A 348 -1.64 11.41 31.70
N ALA A 349 -0.95 12.43 31.19
CA ALA A 349 0.13 13.13 31.91
C ALA A 349 -0.39 13.93 33.13
N ILE A 350 -1.55 14.60 33.01
CA ILE A 350 -2.17 15.33 34.13
C ILE A 350 -2.65 14.36 35.22
N ILE A 351 -3.22 13.20 34.85
CA ILE A 351 -3.62 12.16 35.80
C ILE A 351 -2.39 11.54 36.51
N CYS A 352 -1.28 11.33 35.80
CA CYS A 352 0.00 10.87 36.39
C CYS A 352 0.67 11.93 37.28
N CYS A 353 0.54 13.22 36.99
CA CYS A 353 1.05 14.29 37.85
C CYS A 353 0.22 14.45 39.13
N LEU A 354 -1.10 14.27 39.07
CA LEU A 354 -1.98 14.40 40.24
C LEU A 354 -1.82 13.23 41.22
N THR A 355 -1.53 12.01 40.77
CA THR A 355 -1.26 10.86 41.64
C THR A 355 0.11 10.94 42.34
N ASN A 356 1.12 11.55 41.71
CA ASN A 356 2.44 11.77 42.32
C ASN A 356 2.47 12.87 43.39
N VAL A 357 1.58 13.88 43.32
CA VAL A 357 1.47 14.92 44.37
C VAL A 357 0.83 14.37 45.66
N HIS A 358 0.02 13.31 45.58
CA HIS A 358 -0.57 12.66 46.77
C HIS A 358 0.43 11.78 47.54
N LEU A 359 1.42 11.19 46.86
CA LEU A 359 2.43 10.32 47.50
C LEU A 359 3.52 11.12 48.22
N PHE A 360 3.80 12.37 47.83
CA PHE A 360 4.80 13.22 48.49
C PHE A 360 4.34 13.89 49.79
N ARG A 361 3.03 13.89 50.11
CA ARG A 361 2.51 14.46 51.36
C ARG A 361 2.60 13.54 52.58
N LEU A 362 3.01 12.28 52.42
CA LEU A 362 3.04 11.27 53.50
C LEU A 362 4.42 11.04 54.17
N GLN A 363 5.48 11.76 53.78
CA GLN A 363 6.84 11.51 54.31
C GLN A 363 7.47 12.61 55.18
N ILE A 364 6.72 13.57 55.70
CA ILE A 364 7.25 14.50 56.72
C ILE A 364 6.65 14.15 58.09
N LYS A 365 7.31 13.22 58.80
CA LYS A 365 7.06 12.96 60.23
C LYS A 365 8.26 13.50 61.04
N PRO A 366 8.07 14.37 62.04
CA PRO A 366 9.17 15.01 62.76
C PRO A 366 9.93 14.02 63.67
N ARG A 367 11.26 14.14 63.69
CA ARG A 367 12.16 13.36 64.57
C ARG A 367 12.00 13.82 66.02
N THR A 368 11.66 12.90 66.92
CA THR A 368 11.82 13.07 68.38
C THR A 368 12.69 11.95 68.92
N CYS A 369 13.82 12.36 69.52
CA CYS A 369 14.81 11.52 70.19
C CYS A 369 14.32 11.14 71.61
N PRO A 370 14.47 9.89 72.09
CA PRO A 370 14.25 9.58 73.50
C PRO A 370 15.57 9.43 74.27
N LEU A 371 15.57 10.05 75.46
CA LEU A 371 16.53 9.86 76.56
C LEU A 371 16.23 8.54 77.31
N GLU A 372 17.24 7.66 77.36
CA GLU A 372 17.85 7.01 78.53
C GLU A 372 17.05 6.31 79.68
N MET A 373 17.60 5.13 80.07
CA MET A 373 17.70 4.49 81.41
C MET A 373 16.85 3.25 81.82
N GLN A 374 17.50 2.08 81.65
CA GLN A 374 17.77 0.94 82.59
C GLN A 374 16.70 0.16 83.42
N THR A 375 16.55 -1.14 83.03
CA THR A 375 16.57 -2.43 83.82
C THR A 375 15.52 -2.72 84.93
N PRO A 376 15.36 -3.98 85.46
CA PRO A 376 16.01 -5.29 85.16
C PRO A 376 15.06 -6.52 84.99
N ASN A 377 15.67 -7.64 84.52
CA ASN A 377 15.47 -9.12 84.73
C ASN A 377 14.38 -9.63 85.73
N PRO A 378 13.93 -10.92 85.72
CA PRO A 378 14.70 -12.14 85.39
C PRO A 378 14.02 -13.33 84.66
N LYS A 379 14.89 -14.14 84.03
CA LYS A 379 14.99 -15.62 83.92
C LYS A 379 13.72 -16.51 83.98
N CYS A 380 13.55 -17.33 82.94
CA CYS A 380 13.80 -18.79 82.96
C CYS A 380 14.26 -19.23 81.57
#